data_AF-A0A9E1WE88-F1
#
_entry.id   AF-A0A9E1WE88-F1
#
_cell.length_a   1.000
_cell.length_b   1.000
_cell.length_c   1.000
_cell.angle_alpha   90.00
_cell.angle_beta   90.00
_cell.angle_gamma   90.00
#
_symmetry.space_group_name_H-M   'P 1'
#
loop_
_entity.id
_entity.type
_entity.pdbx_description
1 polymer ?
#
loop_
_entity_poly.entity_id
_entity_poly.type
_entity_poly.pdbx_seq_one_letter_code
_entity_poly.pdbx_strand_id
1 'polypeptide(L)'
;MKSPALSLLCFSFLLFSCSENQDSLPEPMTQLNQSEVIKYLENASSYPDQSFATDWSVTRKILRGGKQEGVELLTLDNGKLQISIIPARGMGIFDVR
;
A
#
# COMPACT_ATOMS: atom_id res chain seq x y z
N MET A 1 59.06 -6.16 40.40
CA MET A 1 58.64 -7.38 39.67
C MET A 1 57.12 -7.49 39.74
N LYS A 2 56.47 -7.52 38.56
CA LYS A 2 55.17 -8.18 38.24
C LYS A 2 53.88 -7.49 38.71
N SER A 3 53.20 -6.89 37.73
CA SER A 3 51.75 -6.63 37.65
C SER A 3 51.00 -7.97 37.42
N PRO A 4 49.64 -8.06 37.39
CA PRO A 4 48.81 -7.39 36.39
C PRO A 4 47.47 -6.82 36.89
N ALA A 5 46.89 -6.03 35.99
CA ALA A 5 45.66 -5.26 36.07
C ALA A 5 44.42 -6.09 36.38
N LEU A 6 43.49 -5.49 37.14
CA LEU A 6 42.11 -5.96 37.25
C LEU A 6 41.16 -4.94 36.63
N SER A 7 40.65 -5.39 35.48
CA SER A 7 39.53 -4.86 34.72
C SER A 7 38.29 -4.64 35.59
N LEU A 8 37.67 -3.47 35.50
CA LEU A 8 36.23 -3.32 35.76
C LEU A 8 35.70 -2.16 34.89
N LEU A 9 35.52 -2.46 33.60
CA LEU A 9 34.78 -1.65 32.65
C LEU A 9 33.29 -1.80 32.99
N CYS A 10 32.72 -0.80 33.68
CA CYS A 10 31.28 -0.73 33.86
C CYS A 10 30.60 -0.57 32.50
N PHE A 11 29.90 -1.62 32.10
CA PHE A 11 29.03 -1.71 30.94
C PHE A 11 27.93 -0.63 31.01
N SER A 12 28.13 0.50 30.32
CA SER A 12 27.05 1.40 29.93
C SER A 12 26.53 0.99 28.55
N PHE A 13 25.81 -0.14 28.49
CA PHE A 13 24.94 -0.41 27.34
C PHE A 13 23.56 0.15 27.65
N LEU A 14 23.42 1.40 27.23
CA LEU A 14 22.18 2.11 27.06
C LEU A 14 21.18 1.22 26.31
N LEU A 15 20.07 0.94 27.01
CA LEU A 15 18.72 0.72 26.51
C LEU A 15 18.59 0.81 24.98
N PHE A 16 18.54 -0.35 24.32
CA PHE A 16 17.85 -0.51 23.04
C PHE A 16 16.35 -0.25 23.28
N SER A 17 15.99 1.03 23.37
CA SER A 17 14.61 1.47 23.27
C SER A 17 14.26 1.49 21.79
N CYS A 18 13.25 0.73 21.39
CA CYS A 18 12.71 0.75 20.05
C CYS A 18 12.35 2.19 19.66
N SER A 19 12.80 2.58 18.48
CA SER A 19 12.48 3.87 17.85
C SER A 19 10.98 3.92 17.56
N GLU A 20 10.26 4.73 18.33
CA GLU A 20 8.91 5.16 18.01
C GLU A 20 9.01 6.34 17.04
N ASN A 21 8.74 6.11 15.76
CA ASN A 21 8.54 7.20 14.81
C ASN A 21 7.10 7.70 14.96
N GLN A 22 6.93 8.78 15.73
CA GLN A 22 5.76 9.64 15.64
C GLN A 22 5.94 10.61 14.48
N ASP A 23 5.34 10.32 13.34
CA ASP A 23 4.95 11.37 12.39
C ASP A 23 3.47 11.67 12.63
N SER A 24 3.23 12.75 13.35
CA SER A 24 1.89 13.35 13.47
C SER A 24 1.85 14.58 12.57
N LEU A 25 1.01 14.52 11.53
CA LEU A 25 0.46 15.70 10.87
C LEU A 25 -1.05 15.52 10.78
N PRO A 26 -1.86 16.53 11.16
CA PRO A 26 -3.31 16.43 11.13
C PRO A 26 -3.78 16.54 9.68
N GLU A 27 -4.25 15.43 9.10
CA GLU A 27 -4.95 15.47 7.81
C GLU A 27 -6.25 16.26 7.98
N PRO A 28 -6.44 17.39 7.28
CA PRO A 28 -7.67 18.15 7.36
C PRO A 28 -8.81 17.30 6.78
N MET A 29 -9.77 16.97 7.64
CA MET A 29 -11.03 16.33 7.25
C MET A 29 -11.77 17.23 6.25
N THR A 30 -11.47 17.05 4.97
CA THR A 30 -12.25 17.64 3.90
C THR A 30 -13.47 16.76 3.72
N GLN A 31 -14.59 17.26 4.23
CA GLN A 31 -15.88 16.59 4.24
C GLN A 31 -16.38 16.29 2.82
N LEU A 32 -16.68 15.01 2.59
CA LEU A 32 -17.86 14.50 1.90
C LEU A 32 -18.28 15.23 0.61
N ASN A 33 -17.54 14.93 -0.45
CA ASN A 33 -18.06 14.70 -1.81
C ASN A 33 -17.13 13.68 -2.50
N GLN A 34 -16.92 12.52 -1.87
CA GLN A 34 -16.16 11.43 -2.48
C GLN A 34 -17.13 10.58 -3.32
N SER A 35 -17.51 11.12 -4.48
CA SER A 35 -17.95 10.29 -5.61
C SER A 35 -16.97 9.13 -5.74
N GLU A 36 -17.48 7.90 -5.91
CA GLU A 36 -16.68 6.66 -5.97
C GLU A 36 -15.28 6.88 -6.58
N VAL A 37 -14.27 7.06 -5.74
CA VAL A 37 -12.95 7.49 -6.22
C VAL A 37 -12.27 6.27 -6.82
N ILE A 38 -12.38 6.14 -8.14
CA ILE A 38 -11.54 5.21 -8.90
C ILE A 38 -10.15 5.84 -8.97
N LYS A 39 -9.19 5.23 -8.28
CA LYS A 39 -7.79 5.62 -8.35
C LYS A 39 -7.10 4.77 -9.41
N TYR A 40 -6.59 5.40 -10.45
CA TYR A 40 -5.66 4.75 -11.37
C TYR A 40 -4.36 4.46 -10.63
N LEU A 41 -3.97 3.19 -10.61
CA LEU A 41 -2.69 2.75 -10.05
C LEU A 41 -1.62 2.77 -11.13
N GLU A 42 -1.91 2.16 -12.28
CA GLU A 42 -1.04 2.12 -13.45
C GLU A 42 -1.85 2.07 -14.74
N ASN A 43 -1.27 2.53 -15.85
CA ASN A 43 -1.86 2.40 -17.18
C ASN A 43 -0.81 2.51 -18.28
N ALA A 44 -1.21 2.20 -19.51
CA ALA A 44 -0.33 2.27 -20.69
C ALA A 44 0.33 3.65 -20.89
N SER A 45 -0.40 4.74 -20.61
CA SER A 45 0.11 6.11 -20.82
C SER A 45 1.25 6.50 -19.87
N SER A 46 1.43 5.78 -18.75
CA SER A 46 2.60 5.93 -17.88
C SER A 46 3.93 5.52 -18.56
N TYR A 47 3.88 4.85 -19.73
CA TYR A 47 5.06 4.33 -20.44
C TYR A 47 5.09 4.79 -21.91
N PRO A 48 5.40 6.07 -22.18
CA PRO A 48 5.32 6.65 -23.53
C PRO A 48 6.29 6.01 -24.54
N ASP A 49 7.41 5.46 -24.07
CA ASP A 49 8.42 4.82 -24.93
C ASP A 49 8.12 3.34 -25.24
N GLN A 50 7.04 2.80 -24.67
CA GLN A 50 6.61 1.42 -24.90
C GLN A 50 5.39 1.37 -25.81
N SER A 51 5.42 0.44 -26.77
CA SER A 51 4.26 0.12 -27.59
C SER A 51 3.53 -1.08 -27.00
N PHE A 52 2.26 -0.90 -26.66
CA PHE A 52 1.37 -1.97 -26.25
C PHE A 52 0.43 -2.33 -27.39
N ALA A 53 0.05 -3.61 -27.48
CA ALA A 53 -0.90 -4.07 -28.50
C ALA A 53 -2.31 -3.49 -28.31
N THR A 54 -2.62 -2.98 -27.12
CA THR A 54 -3.90 -2.39 -26.73
C THR A 54 -3.68 -1.55 -25.47
N ASP A 55 -4.56 -0.58 -25.24
CA ASP A 55 -4.57 0.16 -23.98
C ASP A 55 -4.90 -0.78 -22.82
N TRP A 56 -4.27 -0.52 -21.68
CA TRP A 56 -4.48 -1.27 -20.46
C TRP A 56 -4.44 -0.34 -19.25
N SER A 57 -5.12 -0.75 -18.18
CA SER A 57 -5.11 -0.03 -16.91
C SER A 57 -5.28 -0.97 -15.71
N VAL A 58 -4.77 -0.50 -14.57
CA VAL A 58 -5.00 -1.07 -13.25
C VAL A 58 -5.62 0.01 -12.39
N THR A 59 -6.81 -0.25 -11.86
CA THR A 59 -7.55 0.69 -11.03
C THR A 59 -7.87 0.11 -9.66
N ARG A 60 -7.97 0.98 -8.67
CA ARG A 60 -8.36 0.68 -7.29
C ARG A 60 -9.65 1.41 -6.96
N LYS A 61 -10.60 0.71 -6.35
CA LYS A 61 -11.85 1.27 -5.82
C LYS A 61 -12.11 0.74 -4.43
N ILE A 62 -12.49 1.60 -3.50
CA ILE A 62 -13.05 1.19 -2.20
C ILE A 62 -14.57 1.20 -2.34
N LEU A 63 -15.19 0.04 -2.16
CA LEU A 63 -16.64 -0.12 -2.22
C LEU A 63 -17.27 0.59 -1.04
N ARG A 64 -18.36 1.32 -1.30
CA ARG A 64 -19.15 2.02 -0.28
C ARG A 64 -20.59 1.48 -0.29
N GLY A 65 -21.20 1.39 0.89
CA GLY A 65 -22.55 0.93 1.14
C GLY A 65 -22.67 -0.57 1.44
N GLY A 66 -23.72 -0.90 2.19
CA GLY A 66 -24.17 -2.26 2.40
C GLY A 66 -23.14 -3.17 3.09
N LYS A 67 -23.18 -4.47 2.76
CA LYS A 67 -22.31 -5.50 3.34
C LYS A 67 -20.87 -5.47 2.82
N GLN A 68 -20.58 -4.63 1.84
CA GLN A 68 -19.27 -4.54 1.19
C GLN A 68 -18.59 -3.19 1.45
N GLU A 69 -19.12 -2.35 2.34
CA GLU A 69 -18.48 -1.11 2.77
C GLU A 69 -17.02 -1.37 3.17
N GLY A 70 -16.11 -0.57 2.61
CA GLY A 70 -14.68 -0.62 2.90
C GLY A 70 -13.92 -1.72 2.14
N VAL A 71 -14.59 -2.58 1.37
CA VAL A 71 -13.90 -3.60 0.57
C VAL A 71 -13.13 -2.96 -0.56
N GLU A 72 -11.85 -3.30 -0.68
CA GLU A 72 -11.02 -2.92 -1.80
C GLU A 72 -11.23 -3.85 -3.00
N LEU A 73 -11.41 -3.23 -4.16
CA LEU A 73 -11.45 -3.90 -5.46
C LEU A 73 -10.29 -3.36 -6.31
N LEU A 74 -9.47 -4.25 -6.84
CA LEU A 74 -8.54 -3.94 -7.91
C LEU A 74 -9.14 -4.45 -9.23
N THR A 75 -9.10 -3.63 -10.27
CA THR A 75 -9.57 -4.02 -11.60
C THR A 75 -8.44 -3.90 -12.60
N LEU A 76 -8.16 -5.00 -13.27
CA LEU A 76 -7.20 -5.15 -14.35
C LEU A 76 -7.99 -5.14 -15.65
N ASP A 77 -7.65 -4.25 -16.57
CA ASP A 77 -8.31 -4.15 -17.87
C ASP A 77 -7.24 -4.05 -18.96
N ASN A 78 -7.26 -4.95 -19.93
CA ASN A 78 -6.37 -4.91 -21.09
C ASN A 78 -7.13 -4.71 -22.41
N GLY A 79 -8.36 -4.19 -22.38
CA GLY A 79 -9.22 -3.98 -23.55
C GLY A 79 -9.84 -5.25 -24.15
N LYS A 80 -9.40 -6.45 -23.74
CA LYS A 80 -9.98 -7.75 -24.17
C LYS A 80 -10.55 -8.56 -23.03
N LEU A 81 -10.03 -8.35 -21.83
CA LEU A 81 -10.37 -9.06 -20.61
C LEU A 81 -10.33 -8.05 -19.47
N GLN A 82 -11.39 -8.02 -18.68
CA GLN A 82 -11.44 -7.28 -17.44
C GLN A 82 -11.56 -8.25 -16.28
N ILE A 83 -10.65 -8.17 -15.31
CA ILE A 83 -10.66 -8.99 -14.09
C ILE A 83 -10.73 -8.07 -12.89
N SER A 84 -11.74 -8.24 -12.05
CA SER A 84 -11.79 -7.60 -10.74
C SER A 84 -11.38 -8.60 -9.65
N ILE A 85 -10.50 -8.17 -8.76
CA ILE A 85 -9.96 -8.99 -7.66
C ILE A 85 -10.17 -8.29 -6.31
N ILE A 86 -10.37 -9.07 -5.26
CA ILE A 86 -10.48 -8.57 -3.88
C ILE A 86 -9.23 -9.00 -3.10
N PRO A 87 -8.28 -8.07 -2.84
CA PRO A 87 -7.03 -8.42 -2.16
C PRO A 87 -7.25 -9.04 -0.77
N ALA A 88 -8.19 -8.48 0.00
CA ALA A 88 -8.53 -8.95 1.35
C ALA A 88 -9.10 -10.37 1.41
N ARG A 89 -9.41 -10.99 0.25
CA ARG A 89 -9.88 -12.37 0.14
C ARG A 89 -8.82 -13.26 -0.52
N GLY A 90 -7.57 -13.08 -0.14
CA GLY A 90 -6.44 -13.85 -0.68
C GLY A 90 -6.27 -13.64 -2.18
N MET A 91 -6.47 -12.40 -2.67
CA MET A 91 -6.45 -12.06 -4.10
C MET A 91 -7.52 -12.77 -4.93
N GLY A 92 -8.65 -13.14 -4.32
CA GLY A 92 -9.74 -13.84 -5.01
C GLY A 92 -10.34 -13.05 -6.17
N ILE A 93 -10.60 -13.73 -7.28
CA ILE A 93 -11.31 -13.17 -8.44
C ILE A 93 -12.77 -12.94 -8.05
N PHE A 94 -13.23 -11.72 -8.22
CA PHE A 94 -14.60 -11.30 -7.96
C PHE A 94 -15.47 -11.36 -9.22
N ASP A 95 -14.95 -10.86 -10.34
CA ASP A 95 -15.68 -10.78 -11.62
C ASP A 95 -14.70 -10.89 -12.79
N VAL A 96 -15.19 -11.40 -13.92
CA VAL A 96 -14.45 -11.53 -15.18
C VAL A 96 -15.40 -11.18 -16.33
N ARG A 97 -14.96 -10.28 -17.22
CA ARG A 97 -15.73 -9.84 -18.40
C ARG A 97 -14.89 -9.87 -19.66
#